data_AF-A0A258BY65-F1
#
_entry.id   AF-A0A258BY65-F1
#
_cell.length_a   1.000
_cell.length_b   1.000
_cell.length_c   1.000
_cell.angle_alpha   90.00
_cell.angle_beta   90.00
_cell.angle_gamma   90.00
#
_symmetry.space_group_name_H-M   'P 1'
#
loop_
_entity.id
_entity.type
_entity.pdbx_description
1 polymer ?
#
loop_
_entity_poly.entity_id
_entity_poly.type
_entity_poly.pdbx_seq_one_letter_code
_entity_poly.pdbx_strand_id
1 'polypeptide(L)'
;MLRYQKNFRRLAFGLAALAGFVDAIGFLKSGGLFVSFMSGNSTRLSVGIMHSATAALGAAALIFLFVTGVVLNILIGERVRFAHRKVVATAGVSILLIAAAIFQSLNIPSLTIGLLCMAMGASNTIFQREGEVSIGVTYMTGTLVKLGNRLAEAMLGGNRTAWRPYLLLWLSLVCGGIIGTVVYAWSPTICLWAAAGYALLLLAFARHITLMPEEAGDVPEG
;
A
#
# COMPACT_ATOMS: atom_id res chain seq x y z
N MET A 1 -9.24 -11.15 -1.74
CA MET A 1 -9.85 -10.75 -0.45
C MET A 1 -10.63 -11.89 0.23
N LEU A 2 -11.68 -12.45 -0.39
CA LEU A 2 -12.53 -13.48 0.24
C LEU A 2 -11.84 -14.85 0.47
N ARG A 3 -10.75 -15.15 -0.24
CA ARG A 3 -9.96 -16.38 -0.07
C ARG A 3 -8.88 -16.29 1.01
N TYR A 4 -8.67 -15.11 1.61
CA TYR A 4 -7.69 -14.94 2.69
C TYR A 4 -8.33 -15.23 4.04
N GLN A 5 -7.57 -15.85 4.95
CA GLN A 5 -7.95 -15.97 6.36
C GLN A 5 -8.13 -14.60 7.01
N LYS A 6 -8.89 -14.56 8.11
CA LYS A 6 -9.29 -13.33 8.82
C LYS A 6 -8.10 -12.46 9.23
N ASN A 7 -7.00 -13.07 9.68
CA ASN A 7 -5.79 -12.35 10.09
C ASN A 7 -5.07 -11.68 8.92
N PHE A 8 -4.94 -12.35 7.78
CA PHE A 8 -4.37 -11.74 6.58
C PHE A 8 -5.27 -10.61 6.02
N ARG A 9 -6.60 -10.71 6.16
CA ARG A 9 -7.50 -9.59 5.83
C ARG A 9 -7.27 -8.38 6.73
N ARG A 10 -7.09 -8.59 8.04
CA ARG A 10 -6.76 -7.51 8.99
C ARG A 10 -5.43 -6.84 8.63
N LEU A 11 -4.41 -7.62 8.26
CA LEU A 11 -3.13 -7.08 7.78
C LEU A 11 -3.34 -6.24 6.50
N ALA A 12 -4.16 -6.71 5.56
CA ALA A 12 -4.48 -5.96 4.34
C ALA A 12 -5.19 -4.62 4.64
N PHE A 13 -6.14 -4.60 5.57
CA PHE A 13 -6.77 -3.36 6.04
C PHE A 13 -5.76 -2.41 6.68
N GLY A 14 -4.89 -2.94 7.55
CA GLY A 14 -3.84 -2.14 8.18
C GLY A 14 -2.88 -1.52 7.18
N LEU A 15 -2.45 -2.30 6.18
CA LEU A 15 -1.59 -1.83 5.09
C LEU A 15 -2.29 -0.84 4.17
N ALA A 16 -3.59 -1.01 3.89
CA ALA A 16 -4.37 -0.03 3.13
C ALA A 16 -4.48 1.30 3.90
N ALA A 17 -4.66 1.26 5.22
CA ALA A 17 -4.63 2.46 6.06
C ALA A 17 -3.24 3.12 6.07
N LEU A 18 -2.16 2.35 6.16
CA LEU A 18 -0.80 2.87 6.05
C LEU A 18 -0.59 3.53 4.68
N ALA A 19 -1.04 2.88 3.60
CA ALA A 19 -0.96 3.42 2.26
C ALA A 19 -1.69 4.75 2.12
N GLY A 20 -2.94 4.83 2.58
CA GLY A 20 -3.69 6.09 2.58
C GLY A 20 -3.00 7.20 3.38
N PHE A 21 -2.45 6.87 4.55
CA PHE A 21 -1.71 7.80 5.40
C PHE A 21 -0.48 8.38 4.66
N VAL A 22 0.32 7.50 4.05
CA VAL A 22 1.51 7.89 3.28
C VAL A 22 1.14 8.64 2.01
N ASP A 23 0.06 8.26 1.33
CA ASP A 23 -0.42 8.93 0.13
C ASP A 23 -0.82 10.38 0.39
N ALA A 24 -1.56 10.63 1.47
CA ALA A 24 -1.94 11.98 1.87
C ALA A 24 -0.69 12.85 2.12
N ILE A 25 0.29 12.33 2.86
CA ILE A 25 1.53 13.05 3.16
C ILE A 25 2.36 13.28 1.89
N GLY A 26 2.50 12.26 1.05
CA GLY A 26 3.22 12.34 -0.22
C GLY A 26 2.60 13.36 -1.16
N PHE A 27 1.26 13.40 -1.23
CA PHE A 27 0.53 14.38 -2.03
C PHE A 27 0.75 15.81 -1.53
N LEU A 28 0.62 16.05 -0.22
CA LEU A 28 0.82 17.36 0.39
C LEU A 28 2.26 17.85 0.22
N LYS A 29 3.26 16.97 0.38
CA LYS A 29 4.69 17.33 0.27
C LYS A 29 5.16 17.55 -1.17
N SER A 30 4.58 16.84 -2.14
CA SER A 30 5.03 16.88 -3.54
C SER A 30 4.38 17.97 -4.38
N GLY A 31 3.46 18.76 -3.82
CA GLY A 31 2.67 19.72 -4.60
C GLY A 31 1.67 19.03 -5.54
N GLY A 32 1.14 17.87 -5.11
CA GLY A 32 0.04 17.18 -5.77
C GLY A 32 0.42 15.98 -6.63
N LEU A 33 1.68 15.53 -6.64
CA LEU A 33 2.04 14.24 -7.24
C LEU A 33 1.64 13.09 -6.31
N PHE A 34 1.41 11.91 -6.87
CA PHE A 34 0.94 10.77 -6.09
C PHE A 34 2.06 9.77 -5.84
N VAL A 35 2.26 9.33 -4.60
CA VAL A 35 3.31 8.33 -4.29
C VAL A 35 2.85 6.89 -4.52
N SER A 36 1.53 6.62 -4.57
CA SER A 36 0.99 5.30 -4.95
C SER A 36 0.07 5.30 -6.18
N PHE A 37 -0.56 6.42 -6.53
CA PHE A 37 -1.56 6.49 -7.61
C PHE A 37 -0.91 6.72 -8.98
N MET A 38 -0.28 5.66 -9.50
CA MET A 38 0.51 5.73 -10.73
C MET A 38 -0.31 6.08 -11.98
N SER A 39 -1.58 5.67 -12.07
CA SER A 39 -2.46 6.09 -13.17
C SER A 39 -2.65 7.61 -13.20
N GLY A 40 -2.77 8.25 -12.03
CA GLY A 40 -2.81 9.71 -11.93
C GLY A 40 -1.50 10.36 -12.37
N ASN A 41 -0.35 9.79 -11.99
CA ASN A 41 0.95 10.26 -12.48
C ASN A 41 1.10 10.05 -14.00
N SER A 42 0.58 8.95 -14.58
CA SER A 42 0.58 8.76 -16.04
C SER A 42 -0.20 9.86 -16.74
N THR A 43 -1.37 10.24 -16.23
CA THR A 43 -2.12 11.40 -16.74
C THR A 43 -1.32 12.70 -16.60
N ARG A 44 -0.69 12.94 -15.45
CA ARG A 44 0.17 14.13 -15.23
C ARG A 44 1.38 14.15 -16.16
N LEU A 45 1.97 12.99 -16.46
CA LEU A 45 3.04 12.85 -17.44
C LEU A 45 2.54 13.23 -18.83
N SER A 46 1.43 12.64 -19.29
CA SER A 46 0.86 12.93 -20.60
C SER A 46 0.51 14.41 -20.79
N VAL A 47 -0.15 15.02 -19.80
CA VAL A 47 -0.48 16.46 -19.84
C VAL A 47 0.78 17.31 -19.73
N GLY A 48 1.72 16.92 -18.86
CA GLY A 48 2.96 17.63 -18.59
C GLY A 48 3.88 17.73 -19.80
N ILE A 49 3.88 16.74 -20.71
CA ILE A 49 4.67 16.80 -21.94
C ILE A 49 4.37 18.09 -22.73
N MET A 50 3.11 18.53 -22.74
CA MET A 50 2.69 19.73 -23.47
C MET A 50 2.71 21.02 -22.63
N HIS A 51 2.61 20.93 -21.30
CA HIS A 51 2.37 22.11 -20.44
C HIS A 51 3.51 22.39 -19.45
N SER A 52 4.28 21.38 -19.05
CA SER A 52 5.34 21.50 -18.03
C SER A 52 6.27 20.28 -18.06
N ALA A 53 7.45 20.44 -18.66
CA ALA A 53 8.48 19.41 -18.70
C ALA A 53 8.91 18.95 -17.30
N THR A 54 8.94 19.86 -16.32
CA THR A 54 9.27 19.54 -14.93
C THR A 54 8.21 18.65 -14.28
N ALA A 55 6.92 18.93 -14.49
CA ALA A 55 5.83 18.09 -14.01
C ALA A 55 5.85 16.69 -14.68
N ALA A 56 6.14 16.65 -15.99
CA ALA A 56 6.31 15.40 -16.73
C ALA A 56 7.46 14.56 -16.16
N LEU A 57 8.65 15.14 -16.02
CA LEU A 57 9.82 14.46 -15.45
C LEU A 57 9.57 13.98 -14.02
N GLY A 58 8.91 14.80 -13.19
CA GLY A 58 8.54 14.42 -11.83
C GLY A 58 7.61 13.20 -11.82
N ALA A 59 6.55 13.21 -12.64
CA ALA A 59 5.63 12.08 -12.74
C ALA A 59 6.31 10.81 -13.28
N ALA A 60 7.15 10.93 -14.31
CA ALA A 60 7.93 9.82 -14.85
C ALA A 60 8.91 9.23 -13.82
N ALA A 61 9.60 10.08 -13.06
CA ALA A 61 10.51 9.66 -12.01
C ALA A 61 9.78 8.88 -10.90
N LEU A 62 8.59 9.33 -10.48
CA LEU A 62 7.80 8.60 -9.50
C LEU A 62 7.32 7.25 -10.01
N ILE A 63 6.87 7.17 -11.27
CA ILE A 63 6.50 5.88 -11.89
C ILE A 63 7.70 4.93 -11.88
N PHE A 64 8.88 5.41 -12.28
CA PHE A 64 10.10 4.61 -12.27
C PHE A 64 10.44 4.11 -10.87
N LEU A 65 10.47 5.00 -9.87
CA LEU A 65 10.78 4.66 -8.48
C LEU A 65 9.76 3.69 -7.87
N PHE A 66 8.47 3.84 -8.17
CA PHE A 66 7.45 2.89 -7.75
C PHE A 66 7.76 1.48 -8.27
N VAL A 67 8.07 1.36 -9.57
CA VAL A 67 8.46 0.10 -10.19
C VAL A 67 9.76 -0.44 -9.58
N THR A 68 10.75 0.40 -9.31
CA THR A 68 11.98 0.00 -8.61
C THR A 68 11.66 -0.59 -7.23
N GLY A 69 10.76 0.05 -6.46
CA GLY A 69 10.30 -0.47 -5.18
C GLY A 69 9.65 -1.85 -5.28
N VAL A 70 8.79 -2.06 -6.28
CA VAL A 70 8.18 -3.36 -6.60
C VAL A 70 9.25 -4.41 -6.90
N VAL A 71 10.17 -4.11 -7.84
CA VAL A 71 11.21 -5.04 -8.31
C VAL A 71 12.13 -5.44 -7.16
N LEU A 72 12.66 -4.47 -6.40
CA LEU A 72 13.57 -4.75 -5.29
C LEU A 72 12.89 -5.61 -4.23
N ASN A 73 11.64 -5.33 -3.88
CA ASN A 73 10.94 -6.08 -2.85
C ASN A 73 10.65 -7.53 -3.28
N ILE A 74 10.35 -7.77 -4.56
CA ILE A 74 10.19 -9.11 -5.11
C ILE A 74 11.53 -9.85 -5.10
N LEU A 75 12.60 -9.25 -5.62
CA LEU A 75 13.93 -9.88 -5.67
C LEU A 75 14.45 -10.27 -4.29
N ILE A 76 14.21 -9.45 -3.26
CA ILE A 76 14.57 -9.77 -1.88
C ILE A 76 13.66 -10.88 -1.33
N GLY A 77 12.36 -10.82 -1.60
CA GLY A 77 11.39 -11.85 -1.18
C GLY A 77 11.65 -13.23 -1.77
N GLU A 78 12.13 -13.32 -3.01
CA GLU A 78 12.48 -14.59 -3.66
C GLU A 78 13.69 -15.28 -3.01
N ARG A 79 14.53 -14.55 -2.25
CA ARG A 79 15.68 -15.13 -1.52
C ARG A 79 15.31 -15.78 -0.20
N VAL A 80 14.04 -15.70 0.22
CA VAL A 80 13.57 -16.30 1.48
C VAL A 80 12.52 -17.38 1.24
N ARG A 81 12.33 -18.25 2.24
CA ARG A 81 11.28 -19.26 2.23
C ARG A 81 9.91 -18.62 2.00
N PHE A 82 9.05 -19.28 1.22
CA PHE A 82 7.72 -18.78 0.84
C PHE A 82 6.90 -18.26 2.04
N ALA A 83 6.92 -18.99 3.16
CA ALA A 83 6.24 -18.60 4.41
C ALA A 83 6.63 -17.19 4.91
N HIS A 84 7.88 -16.75 4.70
CA HIS A 84 8.40 -15.50 5.23
C HIS A 84 8.30 -14.32 4.25
N ARG A 85 7.87 -14.54 3.00
CA ARG A 85 7.84 -13.50 1.95
C ARG A 85 7.04 -12.27 2.36
N LYS A 86 5.89 -12.45 3.01
CA LYS A 86 5.04 -11.33 3.48
C LYS A 86 5.72 -10.50 4.57
N VAL A 87 6.44 -11.17 5.47
CA VAL A 87 7.22 -10.52 6.54
C VAL A 87 8.35 -9.69 5.94
N VAL A 88 9.12 -10.28 5.02
CA VAL A 88 10.21 -9.58 4.32
C VAL A 88 9.70 -8.41 3.50
N ALA A 89 8.58 -8.59 2.78
CA ALA A 89 7.97 -7.51 2.01
C ALA A 89 7.51 -6.34 2.92
N THR A 90 6.92 -6.64 4.07
CA THR A 90 6.50 -5.63 5.06
C THR A 90 7.71 -4.96 5.74
N ALA A 91 8.81 -5.69 5.93
CA ALA A 91 10.06 -5.15 6.44
C ALA A 91 10.70 -4.18 5.44
N GLY A 92 10.67 -4.50 4.14
CA GLY A 92 11.11 -3.61 3.06
C GLY A 92 10.36 -2.27 3.09
N VAL A 93 9.02 -2.31 3.22
CA VAL A 93 8.20 -1.10 3.39
C VAL A 93 8.62 -0.32 4.64
N SER A 94 8.81 -1.00 5.78
CA SER A 94 9.19 -0.35 7.04
C SER A 94 10.55 0.35 6.93
N ILE A 95 11.55 -0.31 6.33
CA ILE A 95 12.90 0.26 6.12
C ILE A 95 12.83 1.50 5.23
N LEU A 96 12.08 1.44 4.13
CA LEU A 96 11.91 2.57 3.22
C LEU A 96 11.23 3.77 3.89
N LEU A 97 10.22 3.52 4.74
CA LEU A 97 9.55 4.59 5.49
C LEU A 97 10.43 5.19 6.60
N ILE A 98 11.24 4.38 7.28
CA ILE A 98 12.24 4.87 8.23
C ILE A 98 13.26 5.75 7.49
N ALA A 99 13.78 5.29 6.36
CA ALA A 99 14.70 6.07 5.54
C ALA A 99 14.06 7.40 5.09
N ALA A 100 12.80 7.37 4.65
CA ALA A 100 12.07 8.60 4.29
C ALA A 100 11.93 9.57 5.47
N ALA A 101 11.66 9.07 6.68
CA ALA A 101 11.59 9.89 7.89
C ALA A 101 12.95 10.52 8.27
N ILE A 102 14.05 9.77 8.08
CA ILE A 102 15.43 10.28 8.26
C ILE A 102 15.71 11.39 7.24
N PHE A 103 15.51 11.14 5.95
CA PHE A 103 15.77 12.13 4.90
C PHE A 103 14.88 13.37 5.00
N GLN A 104 13.66 13.22 5.51
CA GLN A 104 12.82 14.35 5.87
C GLN A 104 13.46 15.20 6.97
N SER A 105 13.99 14.56 8.01
CA SER A 105 14.64 15.26 9.14
C SER A 105 15.91 15.99 8.70
N LEU A 106 16.55 15.53 7.63
CA LEU A 106 17.67 16.17 6.95
C LEU A 106 17.25 17.23 5.91
N ASN A 107 15.95 17.52 5.76
CA ASN A 107 15.38 18.43 4.77
C ASN A 107 15.75 18.09 3.32
N ILE A 108 15.75 16.80 2.95
CA ILE A 108 15.99 16.33 1.58
C ILE A 108 14.67 15.82 0.96
N PRO A 109 13.84 16.72 0.39
CA PRO A 109 12.47 16.40 -0.02
C PRO A 109 12.40 15.43 -1.21
N SER A 110 13.33 15.50 -2.15
CA SER A 110 13.38 14.62 -3.32
C SER A 110 13.58 13.15 -2.92
N LEU A 111 14.55 12.87 -2.05
CA LEU A 111 14.78 11.53 -1.52
C LEU A 111 13.62 11.07 -0.63
N THR A 112 13.05 11.96 0.17
CA THR A 112 11.86 11.66 0.99
C THR A 112 10.72 11.16 0.11
N ILE A 113 10.31 11.94 -0.90
CA ILE A 113 9.19 11.57 -1.79
C ILE A 113 9.52 10.31 -2.58
N GLY A 114 10.75 10.18 -3.08
CA GLY A 114 11.19 9.00 -3.81
C GLY A 114 11.10 7.72 -2.99
N LEU A 115 11.53 7.76 -1.72
CA LEU A 115 11.45 6.63 -0.80
C LEU A 115 10.02 6.29 -0.40
N LEU A 116 9.14 7.28 -0.21
CA LEU A 116 7.71 7.04 -0.02
C LEU A 116 7.11 6.31 -1.22
N CYS A 117 7.46 6.75 -2.43
CA CYS A 117 7.01 6.13 -3.68
C CYS A 117 7.48 4.67 -3.80
N MET A 118 8.77 4.42 -3.53
CA MET A 118 9.32 3.06 -3.48
C MET A 118 8.62 2.20 -2.41
N ALA A 119 8.33 2.75 -1.24
CA ALA A 119 7.63 2.05 -0.17
C ALA A 119 6.22 1.64 -0.58
N MET A 120 5.49 2.52 -1.28
CA MET A 120 4.16 2.21 -1.82
C MET A 120 4.23 1.15 -2.92
N GLY A 121 5.25 1.20 -3.78
CA GLY A 121 5.55 0.12 -4.72
C GLY A 121 5.75 -1.23 -4.03
N ALA A 122 6.68 -1.28 -3.07
CA ALA A 122 6.96 -2.45 -2.26
C ALA A 122 5.72 -3.00 -1.53
N SER A 123 4.84 -2.12 -1.04
CA SER A 123 3.62 -2.52 -0.30
C SER A 123 2.66 -3.37 -1.15
N ASN A 124 2.63 -3.17 -2.47
CA ASN A 124 1.76 -3.94 -3.36
C ASN A 124 2.26 -5.36 -3.64
N THR A 125 3.46 -5.72 -3.19
CA THR A 125 4.00 -7.08 -3.35
C THR A 125 3.68 -7.98 -2.14
N ILE A 126 3.13 -7.43 -1.06
CA ILE A 126 2.86 -8.17 0.19
C ILE A 126 1.82 -9.28 -0.03
N PHE A 127 0.82 -9.04 -0.87
CA PHE A 127 -0.23 -10.02 -1.18
C PHE A 127 -0.13 -10.52 -2.61
N GLN A 128 0.90 -11.29 -2.89
CA GLN A 128 1.05 -12.02 -4.15
C GLN A 128 0.48 -13.44 -4.06
N ARG A 129 -0.09 -13.91 -5.17
CA ARG A 129 -0.49 -15.30 -5.39
C ARG A 129 -0.20 -15.64 -6.85
N GLU A 130 0.47 -16.77 -7.09
CA GLU A 130 0.79 -17.24 -8.45
C GLU A 130 1.52 -16.18 -9.31
N GLY A 131 2.40 -15.39 -8.68
CA GLY A 131 3.14 -14.31 -9.35
C GLY A 131 2.35 -13.01 -9.55
N GLU A 132 1.05 -13.00 -9.29
CA GLU A 132 0.19 -11.82 -9.46
C GLU A 132 -0.20 -11.16 -8.13
N VAL A 133 -0.43 -9.85 -8.17
CA VAL A 133 -0.92 -9.08 -7.02
C VAL A 133 -2.38 -9.41 -6.77
N SER A 134 -2.65 -10.21 -5.73
CA SER A 134 -3.98 -10.68 -5.39
C SER A 134 -4.80 -9.66 -4.56
N ILE A 135 -4.12 -8.81 -3.78
CA ILE A 135 -4.68 -7.65 -3.09
C ILE A 135 -3.72 -6.48 -3.28
N GLY A 136 -4.04 -5.58 -4.20
CA GLY A 136 -3.35 -4.29 -4.30
C GLY A 136 -3.87 -3.37 -3.21
N VAL A 137 -3.06 -3.16 -2.16
CA VAL A 137 -3.42 -2.29 -1.03
C VAL A 137 -3.42 -0.80 -1.38
N THR A 138 -2.92 -0.44 -2.56
CA THR A 138 -3.09 0.89 -3.18
C THR A 138 -3.97 0.85 -4.43
N TYR A 139 -4.42 -0.33 -4.87
CA TYR A 139 -5.19 -0.51 -6.10
C TYR A 139 -6.70 -0.38 -5.83
N MET A 140 -7.12 0.83 -5.49
CA MET A 140 -8.48 1.09 -5.01
C MET A 140 -9.55 1.12 -6.09
N THR A 141 -9.22 1.52 -7.33
CA THR A 141 -10.18 1.51 -8.44
C THR A 141 -10.74 0.11 -8.67
N GLY A 142 -9.86 -0.91 -8.74
CA GLY A 142 -10.29 -2.30 -8.87
C GLY A 142 -11.05 -2.80 -7.63
N THR A 143 -10.72 -2.30 -6.44
CA THR A 143 -11.44 -2.63 -5.20
C THR A 143 -12.88 -2.10 -5.22
N LEU A 144 -13.09 -0.87 -5.71
CA LEU A 144 -14.42 -0.26 -5.84
C LEU A 144 -15.27 -0.96 -6.92
N VAL A 145 -14.68 -1.36 -8.04
CA VAL A 145 -15.38 -2.17 -9.05
C VAL A 145 -15.81 -3.52 -8.46
N LYS A 146 -14.92 -4.18 -7.72
CA LYS A 146 -15.24 -5.44 -7.02
C LYS A 146 -16.32 -5.23 -5.94
N LEU A 147 -16.31 -4.12 -5.22
CA LEU A 147 -17.37 -3.73 -4.29
C LEU A 147 -18.72 -3.62 -5.02
N GLY A 148 -18.78 -2.88 -6.13
CA GLY A 148 -19.99 -2.73 -6.95
C GLY A 148 -20.54 -4.07 -7.44
N ASN A 149 -19.67 -4.92 -7.98
CA ASN A 149 -20.06 -6.28 -8.43
C ASN A 149 -20.67 -7.11 -7.29
N ARG A 150 -20.09 -7.06 -6.08
CA ARG A 150 -20.60 -7.82 -4.93
C ARG A 150 -21.87 -7.23 -4.32
N LEU A 151 -22.08 -5.92 -4.45
CA LEU A 151 -23.35 -5.29 -4.10
C LEU A 151 -24.45 -5.71 -5.07
N ALA A 152 -24.17 -5.70 -6.38
CA ALA A 152 -25.09 -6.18 -7.40
C ALA A 152 -25.45 -7.66 -7.20
N GLU A 153 -24.46 -8.52 -6.92
CA GLU A 153 -24.69 -9.92 -6.59
C GLU A 153 -25.60 -10.09 -5.36
N ALA A 154 -25.40 -9.30 -4.30
CA ALA A 154 -26.24 -9.35 -3.11
C ALA A 154 -27.68 -8.90 -3.40
N MET A 155 -27.88 -7.91 -4.29
CA MET A 155 -29.19 -7.45 -4.74
C MET A 155 -29.91 -8.50 -5.59
N LEU A 156 -29.18 -9.29 -6.37
CA LEU A 156 -29.69 -10.39 -7.19
C LEU A 156 -29.91 -11.71 -6.41
N GLY A 157 -29.84 -11.68 -5.08
CA GLY A 157 -30.09 -12.85 -4.23
C GLY A 157 -28.87 -13.73 -3.94
N GLY A 158 -27.67 -13.32 -4.37
CA GLY A 158 -26.42 -13.99 -4.03
C GLY A 158 -25.91 -13.66 -2.62
N ASN A 159 -24.59 -13.79 -2.39
CA ASN A 159 -24.03 -13.65 -1.04
C ASN A 159 -24.14 -12.21 -0.50
N ARG A 160 -25.00 -12.02 0.51
CA ARG A 160 -25.31 -10.72 1.13
C ARG A 160 -24.15 -10.01 1.84
N THR A 161 -23.01 -10.67 2.06
CA THR A 161 -21.90 -10.12 2.86
C THR A 161 -20.57 -10.06 2.12
N ALA A 162 -20.50 -10.60 0.89
CA ALA A 162 -19.27 -10.68 0.10
C ALA A 162 -18.67 -9.31 -0.27
N TRP A 163 -19.47 -8.25 -0.23
CA TRP A 163 -19.04 -6.87 -0.49
C TRP A 163 -18.28 -6.23 0.68
N ARG A 164 -18.54 -6.66 1.93
CA ARG A 164 -18.02 -6.02 3.15
C ARG A 164 -16.49 -5.88 3.16
N PRO A 165 -15.70 -6.92 2.80
CA PRO A 165 -14.24 -6.80 2.84
C PRO A 165 -13.69 -5.79 1.83
N TYR A 166 -14.35 -5.56 0.70
CA TYR A 166 -13.92 -4.55 -0.27
C TYR A 166 -14.24 -3.14 0.22
N LEU A 167 -15.41 -2.93 0.82
CA LEU A 167 -15.73 -1.65 1.46
C LEU A 167 -14.76 -1.33 2.59
N LEU A 168 -14.50 -2.29 3.48
CA LEU A 168 -13.58 -2.10 4.61
C LEU A 168 -12.16 -1.80 4.14
N LEU A 169 -11.70 -2.41 3.04
CA LEU A 169 -10.39 -2.12 2.46
C LEU A 169 -10.29 -0.67 1.98
N TRP A 170 -11.32 -0.21 1.25
CA TRP A 170 -11.40 1.17 0.78
C TRP A 170 -11.51 2.16 1.94
N LEU A 171 -12.40 1.91 2.91
CA LEU A 171 -12.54 2.75 4.10
C LEU A 171 -11.26 2.81 4.92
N SER A 172 -10.51 1.71 5.03
CA SER A 172 -9.22 1.70 5.73
C SER A 172 -8.26 2.69 5.09
N LEU A 173 -8.17 2.71 3.75
CA LEU A 173 -7.35 3.68 3.03
C LEU A 173 -7.82 5.11 3.24
N VAL A 174 -9.13 5.38 3.13
CA VAL A 174 -9.68 6.73 3.36
C VAL A 174 -9.40 7.21 4.78
N CYS A 175 -9.67 6.39 5.80
CA CYS A 175 -9.39 6.71 7.19
C CYS A 175 -7.89 6.96 7.41
N GLY A 176 -7.03 6.13 6.83
CA GLY A 176 -5.58 6.32 6.84
C GLY A 176 -5.16 7.68 6.30
N GLY A 177 -5.71 8.08 5.15
CA GLY A 177 -5.42 9.39 4.54
C GLY A 177 -5.93 10.57 5.35
N ILE A 178 -7.11 10.47 5.96
CA ILE A 178 -7.64 11.48 6.88
C ILE A 178 -6.70 11.64 8.07
N ILE A 179 -6.32 10.53 8.72
CA ILE A 179 -5.39 10.55 9.86
C ILE A 179 -4.02 11.10 9.44
N GLY A 180 -3.50 10.69 8.27
CA GLY A 180 -2.24 11.20 7.73
C GLY A 180 -2.25 12.71 7.50
N THR A 181 -3.36 13.23 6.97
CA THR A 181 -3.57 14.67 6.78
C THR A 181 -3.60 15.42 8.11
N VAL A 182 -4.35 14.90 9.09
CA VAL A 182 -4.44 15.48 10.45
C VAL A 182 -3.06 15.49 11.13
N VAL A 183 -2.34 14.37 11.10
CA VAL A 183 -1.00 14.28 11.71
C VAL A 183 -0.01 15.19 11.00
N TYR A 184 -0.06 15.31 9.67
CA TYR A 184 0.77 16.24 8.92
C TYR A 184 0.47 17.71 9.29
N ALA A 185 -0.81 18.08 9.41
CA ALA A 185 -1.21 19.41 9.83
C ALA A 185 -0.75 19.74 11.26
N TRP A 186 -0.76 18.75 12.15
CA TRP A 186 -0.28 18.92 13.53
C TRP A 186 1.25 19.00 13.61
N SER A 187 1.97 18.12 12.91
CA SER A 187 3.44 18.12 12.87
C SER A 187 3.97 17.47 11.59
N PRO A 188 4.45 18.28 10.63
CA PRO A 188 5.12 17.78 9.43
C PRO A 188 6.36 16.93 9.74
N THR A 189 7.02 17.16 10.87
CA THR A 189 8.21 16.41 11.30
C THR A 189 7.86 15.02 11.81
N ILE A 190 6.79 14.89 12.60
CA ILE A 190 6.42 13.61 13.25
C ILE A 190 5.71 12.67 12.27
N CYS A 191 5.03 13.19 11.25
CA CYS A 191 4.15 12.39 10.39
C CYS A 191 4.81 11.14 9.77
N LEU A 192 6.05 11.23 9.26
CA LEU A 192 6.74 10.07 8.68
C LEU A 192 7.28 9.11 9.73
N TRP A 193 7.64 9.59 10.92
CA TRP A 193 7.98 8.73 12.05
C TRP A 193 6.75 7.94 12.53
N ALA A 194 5.57 8.56 12.53
CA ALA A 194 4.31 7.87 12.82
C ALA A 194 4.00 6.79 11.77
N ALA A 195 4.19 7.09 10.47
CA ALA A 195 4.04 6.08 9.41
C ALA A 195 5.02 4.92 9.57
N ALA A 196 6.29 5.20 9.86
CA ALA A 196 7.32 4.20 10.11
C ALA A 196 7.00 3.32 11.34
N GLY A 197 6.57 3.94 12.45
CA GLY A 197 6.13 3.23 13.64
C GLY A 197 4.93 2.32 13.37
N TYR A 198 3.94 2.80 12.62
CA TYR A 198 2.79 1.98 12.23
C TYR A 198 3.19 0.82 11.30
N ALA A 199 4.11 1.03 10.37
CA ALA A 199 4.66 -0.02 9.52
C ALA A 199 5.37 -1.12 10.33
N LEU A 200 6.13 -0.74 11.37
CA LEU A 200 6.77 -1.68 12.29
C LEU A 200 5.75 -2.49 13.10
N LEU A 201 4.64 -1.89 13.52
CA LEU A 201 3.53 -2.61 14.17
C LEU A 201 2.90 -3.63 13.21
N LEU A 202 2.68 -3.26 11.94
CA LEU A 202 2.19 -4.18 10.91
C LEU A 202 3.20 -5.30 10.61
N LEU A 203 4.50 -5.00 10.63
CA LEU A 203 5.56 -6.00 10.50
C LEU A 203 5.54 -7.00 11.67
N ALA A 204 5.42 -6.51 12.90
CA ALA A 204 5.31 -7.37 14.08
C ALA A 204 4.07 -8.26 14.00
N PHE A 205 2.93 -7.69 13.59
CA PHE A 205 1.70 -8.43 13.36
C PHE A 205 1.84 -9.48 12.24
N ALA A 206 2.46 -9.12 11.11
CA ALA A 206 2.73 -10.04 10.00
C ALA A 206 3.60 -11.22 10.45
N ARG A 207 4.65 -10.95 11.24
CA ARG A 207 5.51 -11.99 11.81
C ARG A 207 4.73 -12.90 12.75
N HIS A 208 3.92 -12.34 13.64
CA HIS A 208 3.10 -13.10 14.59
C HIS A 208 2.13 -14.06 13.86
N ILE A 209 1.39 -13.58 12.86
CA ILE A 209 0.42 -14.42 12.13
C ILE A 209 1.07 -15.45 11.19
N THR A 210 2.33 -15.25 10.79
CA THR A 210 3.11 -16.23 10.01
C THR A 210 3.68 -17.35 10.90
N LEU A 211 3.91 -17.08 12.18
CA LEU A 211 4.44 -18.06 13.14
C LEU A 211 3.35 -18.89 13.84
N MET A 212 2.09 -18.46 13.76
CA MET A 212 0.97 -19.26 14.24
C MET A 212 0.87 -20.54 13.40
N PRO A 213 0.83 -21.73 14.03
CA PRO A 213 0.54 -22.98 13.31
C PRO A 213 -0.75 -22.80 12.50
N GLU A 214 -0.80 -23.34 11.28
CA GLU A 214 -2.07 -23.49 10.58
C GLU A 214 -3.01 -24.26 11.52
N GLU A 215 -4.02 -23.57 12.08
CA GLU A 215 -5.17 -24.27 12.62
C GLU A 215 -5.72 -25.07 11.45
N ALA A 216 -5.54 -26.40 11.53
CA ALA A 216 -6.15 -27.35 10.62
C ALA A 216 -7.65 -27.08 10.58
N GLY A 217 -8.11 -26.46 9.49
CA GLY A 217 -9.47 -25.97 9.35
C GLY A 217 -9.81 -25.77 7.88
N ASP A 218 -10.62 -26.70 7.37
CA ASP A 218 -11.21 -26.80 6.03
C ASP A 218 -10.28 -27.13 4.86
N VAL A 219 -9.87 -28.41 4.81
CA VAL A 219 -9.93 -29.16 3.54
C VAL A 219 -11.41 -29.54 3.35
N PRO A 220 -12.12 -29.04 2.31
CA PRO A 220 -13.29 -29.76 1.85
C PRO A 220 -12.77 -31.04 1.17
N GLU A 221 -12.93 -32.18 1.84
CA GLU A 221 -13.04 -33.46 1.14
C GLU A 221 -14.33 -33.42 0.30
N GLY A 222 -14.21 -33.68 -1.01
CA GLY A 222 -15.33 -33.73 -1.95
C GLY A 222 -15.00 -33.15 -3.31
#